data_AF-A0A7W1DHY5-F1
#
_entry.id   AF-A0A7W1DHY5-F1
#
_cell.length_a   1.000
_cell.length_b   1.000
_cell.length_c   1.000
_cell.angle_alpha   90.00
_cell.angle_beta   90.00
_cell.angle_gamma   90.00
#
_symmetry.space_group_name_H-M   'P 1'
#
loop_
_entity.id
_entity.type
_entity.pdbx_description
1 polymer ?
#
loop_
_entity_poly.entity_id
_entity_poly.type
_entity_poly.pdbx_seq_one_letter_code
_entity_poly.pdbx_strand_id
1 'polypeptide(L)'
;MGNWQVLGGVGASKRLATEVIVATIAILIAAGCGPEKTPPPEVAGPPVVVAAGDIASCGTESDDATAELVGGIEGTVLTLGDNTYPDGSAENYDECYEPTWGQFKERTRPAPGNHEYETEEASAYFDYFGKAAGDPDKGYYSYDLGGWHVVALNSNCGEGELRCGPGSPQGRWLKEDLAANDEEACTLA
;
A
#
# COMPACT_ATOMS: atom_id res chain seq x y z
N MET A 1 -81.19 -36.20 -10.95
CA MET A 1 -80.70 -35.16 -10.02
C MET A 1 -79.25 -34.89 -10.42
N GLY A 2 -78.89 -34.07 -11.40
CA GLY A 2 -79.52 -32.86 -11.92
C GLY A 2 -78.77 -31.65 -11.38
N ASN A 3 -77.57 -31.35 -11.90
CA ASN A 3 -76.97 -30.02 -11.81
C ASN A 3 -76.43 -29.62 -13.19
N TRP A 4 -77.00 -28.54 -13.72
CA TRP A 4 -76.66 -27.84 -14.94
C TRP A 4 -75.82 -26.60 -14.59
N GLN A 5 -74.89 -26.21 -15.47
CA GLN A 5 -74.84 -24.92 -16.21
C GLN A 5 -73.39 -24.64 -16.69
N VAL A 6 -73.08 -24.81 -17.99
CA VAL A 6 -72.98 -23.82 -19.12
C VAL A 6 -71.83 -22.80 -18.91
N LEU A 7 -70.64 -22.94 -19.51
CA LEU A 7 -70.15 -22.59 -20.89
C LEU A 7 -70.17 -21.11 -21.31
N GLY A 8 -69.01 -20.61 -21.75
CA GLY A 8 -68.84 -19.47 -22.68
C GLY A 8 -67.56 -18.66 -22.41
N GLY A 9 -66.56 -18.53 -23.30
CA GLY A 9 -66.50 -18.98 -24.69
C GLY A 9 -65.12 -18.76 -25.35
N VAL A 10 -65.05 -19.33 -26.58
CA VAL A 10 -64.39 -18.92 -27.83
C VAL A 10 -62.96 -18.33 -27.75
N GLY A 11 -61.94 -18.84 -28.45
CA GLY A 11 -61.96 -19.67 -29.64
C GLY A 11 -60.61 -20.30 -29.97
N ALA A 12 -60.68 -21.26 -30.88
CA ALA A 12 -59.61 -22.09 -31.38
C ALA A 12 -58.72 -21.34 -32.39
N SER A 13 -57.44 -21.69 -32.47
CA SER A 13 -56.98 -22.52 -33.59
C SER A 13 -55.52 -22.93 -33.40
N LYS A 14 -55.29 -24.24 -33.43
CA LYS A 14 -53.97 -24.88 -33.46
C LYS A 14 -53.30 -24.63 -34.81
N ARG A 15 -51.97 -24.47 -34.81
CA ARG A 15 -51.10 -25.03 -35.87
C ARG A 15 -49.83 -25.58 -35.22
N LEU A 16 -49.65 -26.90 -35.36
CA LEU A 16 -48.44 -27.67 -35.10
C LEU A 16 -47.48 -27.50 -36.27
N ALA A 17 -46.18 -27.42 -35.98
CA ALA A 17 -45.02 -27.80 -36.81
C ALA A 17 -43.79 -27.09 -36.21
N THR A 18 -42.60 -27.63 -36.03
CA THR A 18 -41.98 -28.95 -36.18
C THR A 18 -40.67 -28.84 -35.39
N GLU A 19 -40.30 -29.85 -34.62
CA GLU A 19 -39.02 -29.91 -33.88
C GLU A 19 -37.81 -29.80 -34.82
N VAL A 20 -36.80 -29.04 -34.40
CA VAL A 20 -35.40 -29.27 -34.78
C VAL A 20 -34.55 -29.14 -33.51
N ILE A 21 -34.14 -30.28 -32.96
CA ILE A 21 -33.10 -30.38 -31.95
C ILE A 21 -31.76 -30.19 -32.67
N VAL A 22 -31.06 -29.09 -32.40
CA VAL A 22 -29.64 -28.94 -32.73
C VAL A 22 -28.87 -28.91 -31.41
N ALA A 23 -28.29 -30.05 -31.06
CA ALA A 23 -27.30 -30.13 -30.00
C ALA A 23 -25.98 -29.55 -30.53
N THR A 24 -25.60 -28.37 -30.04
CA THR A 24 -24.26 -27.81 -30.22
C THR A 24 -23.56 -27.82 -28.87
N ILE A 25 -22.62 -28.75 -28.72
CA ILE A 25 -21.63 -28.74 -27.64
C ILE A 25 -20.63 -27.65 -28.00
N ALA A 26 -20.63 -26.54 -27.26
CA ALA A 26 -19.52 -25.59 -27.26
C ALA A 26 -18.71 -25.81 -25.98
N ILE A 27 -17.54 -26.43 -26.14
CA ILE A 27 -16.50 -26.48 -25.12
C ILE A 27 -15.93 -25.06 -24.99
N LEU A 28 -16.19 -24.37 -23.88
CA LEU A 28 -15.47 -23.16 -23.50
C LEU A 28 -14.33 -23.55 -22.56
N ILE A 29 -13.11 -23.53 -23.09
CA ILE A 29 -11.88 -23.54 -22.28
C ILE A 29 -11.75 -22.17 -21.63
N ALA A 30 -11.57 -22.17 -20.31
CA ALA A 30 -11.42 -20.96 -19.50
C ALA A 30 -10.14 -20.18 -19.84
N ALA A 31 -10.27 -18.86 -19.95
CA ALA A 31 -9.18 -17.93 -19.66
C ALA A 31 -9.73 -16.97 -18.60
N GLY A 32 -9.24 -17.09 -17.37
CA GLY A 32 -9.56 -16.16 -16.30
C GLY A 32 -8.96 -14.81 -16.61
N CYS A 33 -9.80 -13.85 -16.99
CA CYS A 33 -9.48 -12.45 -16.78
C CYS A 33 -9.71 -12.19 -15.30
N GLY A 34 -8.63 -12.16 -14.50
CA GLY A 34 -8.68 -11.46 -13.22
C GLY A 34 -9.04 -9.99 -13.47
N PRO A 35 -9.55 -9.26 -12.46
CA PRO A 35 -9.74 -7.83 -12.62
C PRO A 35 -8.38 -7.20 -12.93
N GLU A 36 -8.29 -6.58 -14.11
CA GLU A 36 -7.15 -5.74 -14.50
C GLU A 36 -7.03 -4.63 -13.44
N LYS A 37 -5.88 -4.57 -12.75
CA LYS A 37 -5.62 -3.46 -11.82
C LYS A 37 -5.65 -2.19 -12.66
N THR A 38 -6.64 -1.32 -12.40
CA THR A 38 -6.69 -0.01 -13.06
C THR A 38 -5.37 0.72 -12.78
N PRO A 39 -4.64 1.18 -13.81
CA PRO A 39 -3.43 1.95 -13.60
C PRO A 39 -3.74 3.16 -12.73
N PRO A 40 -2.90 3.49 -11.73
CA PRO A 40 -3.01 4.75 -11.01
C PRO A 40 -3.03 5.93 -11.99
N PRO A 41 -3.72 7.04 -11.67
CA PRO A 41 -3.71 8.21 -12.53
C PRO A 41 -2.28 8.67 -12.82
N GLU A 42 -1.98 8.85 -14.10
CA GLU A 42 -0.67 9.25 -14.60
C GLU A 42 -0.35 10.68 -14.12
N VAL A 43 0.55 10.80 -13.14
CA VAL A 43 1.14 12.08 -12.74
C VAL A 43 2.10 12.48 -13.87
N ALA A 44 1.93 13.67 -14.44
CA ALA A 44 2.73 14.10 -15.58
C ALA A 44 4.21 14.26 -15.19
N GLY A 45 5.09 13.41 -15.74
CA GLY A 45 6.55 13.45 -15.55
C GLY A 45 7.10 12.27 -14.73
N PRO A 46 8.42 12.06 -14.71
CA PRO A 46 9.02 11.04 -13.86
C PRO A 46 8.75 11.35 -12.38
N PRO A 47 8.54 10.33 -11.53
CA PRO A 47 8.35 10.57 -10.11
C PRO A 47 9.60 11.23 -9.50
N VAL A 48 9.37 12.23 -8.64
CA VAL A 48 10.43 12.88 -7.86
C VAL A 48 10.38 12.34 -6.45
N VAL A 49 11.55 11.94 -5.96
CA VAL A 49 11.78 11.46 -4.60
C VAL A 49 12.85 12.33 -3.95
N VAL A 50 12.61 12.73 -2.70
CA VAL A 50 13.60 13.36 -1.82
C VAL A 50 13.74 12.47 -0.59
N ALA A 51 14.96 12.13 -0.21
CA ALA A 51 15.20 11.20 0.89
C ALA A 51 16.21 11.77 1.90
N ALA A 52 15.92 11.58 3.19
CA ALA A 52 16.86 11.87 4.28
C ALA A 52 16.68 10.85 5.42
N GLY A 53 17.73 10.61 6.19
CA GLY A 53 17.67 9.95 7.49
C GLY A 53 18.39 10.84 8.52
N ASP A 54 18.40 10.42 9.78
CA ASP A 54 19.11 11.13 10.85
C ASP A 54 18.67 12.61 10.94
N ILE A 55 17.37 12.82 11.15
CA ILE A 55 16.71 14.10 10.80
C ILE A 55 16.66 15.09 11.97
N ALA A 56 15.70 14.93 12.88
CA ALA A 56 15.36 15.98 13.84
C ALA A 56 16.03 15.70 15.19
N SER A 57 16.78 16.66 15.72
CA SER A 57 17.36 16.55 17.05
C SER A 57 16.95 17.74 17.90
N CYS A 58 16.32 17.44 19.03
CA CYS A 58 15.85 18.45 19.96
C CYS A 58 16.99 19.37 20.42
N GLY A 59 16.76 20.69 20.33
CA GLY A 59 17.74 21.70 20.72
C GLY A 59 18.78 22.04 19.65
N THR A 60 18.54 21.65 18.39
CA THR A 60 19.33 22.07 17.22
C THR A 60 18.45 22.81 16.20
N GLU A 61 19.08 23.49 15.23
CA GLU A 61 18.39 24.16 14.10
C GLU A 61 18.81 23.53 12.74
N SER A 62 19.46 22.36 12.75
CA SER A 62 19.97 21.75 11.51
C SER A 62 18.85 21.14 10.65
N ASP A 63 17.81 20.67 11.32
CA ASP A 63 16.59 20.14 10.73
C ASP A 63 15.75 21.24 10.06
N ASP A 64 15.75 22.48 10.56
CA ASP A 64 15.16 23.63 9.85
C ASP A 64 15.79 23.85 8.48
N ALA A 65 17.13 23.82 8.41
CA ALA A 65 17.86 24.06 7.17
C ALA A 65 17.60 22.95 6.12
N THR A 66 17.50 21.69 6.56
CA THR A 66 17.16 20.58 5.65
C THR A 66 15.68 20.61 5.27
N ALA A 67 14.79 20.99 6.18
CA ALA A 67 13.38 21.18 5.87
C ALA A 67 13.18 22.30 4.82
N GLU A 68 13.91 23.41 4.90
CA GLU A 68 13.86 24.46 3.88
C GLU A 68 14.24 23.93 2.48
N LEU A 69 15.29 23.11 2.39
CA LEU A 69 15.70 22.47 1.13
C LEU A 69 14.62 21.53 0.59
N VAL A 70 14.04 20.69 1.45
CA VAL A 70 13.02 19.70 1.09
C VAL A 70 11.70 20.38 0.71
N GLY A 71 11.36 21.50 1.34
CA GLY A 71 10.16 22.30 1.05
C GLY A 71 10.18 22.95 -0.34
N GLY A 72 11.36 23.17 -0.91
CA GLY A 72 11.53 23.65 -2.29
C GLY A 72 11.35 22.58 -3.37
N ILE A 73 11.15 21.31 -3.00
CA ILE A 73 11.11 20.18 -3.93
C ILE A 73 9.77 19.44 -3.80
N GLU A 74 8.93 19.56 -4.83
CA GLU A 74 7.72 18.75 -4.98
C GLU A 74 8.07 17.28 -5.20
N GLY A 75 7.28 16.36 -4.66
CA GLY A 75 7.49 14.91 -4.79
C GLY A 75 7.28 14.14 -3.49
N THR A 76 7.55 12.85 -3.52
CA THR A 76 7.45 11.96 -2.36
C THR A 76 8.67 12.14 -1.46
N VAL A 77 8.47 12.26 -0.15
CA VAL A 77 9.55 12.29 0.83
C VAL A 77 9.75 10.90 1.40
N LEU A 78 10.98 10.39 1.40
CA LEU A 78 11.36 9.18 2.13
C LEU A 78 12.13 9.59 3.37
N THR A 79 11.71 9.06 4.52
CA THR A 79 12.60 9.08 5.68
C THR A 79 13.26 7.72 5.82
N LEU A 80 14.58 7.72 6.00
CA LEU A 80 15.42 6.52 5.94
C LEU A 80 15.78 5.98 7.34
N GLY A 81 14.94 6.28 8.34
CA GLY A 81 15.19 5.97 9.74
C GLY A 81 15.78 7.13 10.52
N ASP A 82 15.76 6.97 11.86
CA ASP A 82 16.22 7.95 12.83
C ASP A 82 15.61 9.34 12.56
N ASN A 83 14.27 9.34 12.54
CA ASN A 83 13.50 10.52 12.22
C ASN A 83 13.67 11.57 13.32
N THR A 84 13.74 11.13 14.57
CA THR A 84 13.90 12.03 15.70
C THR A 84 14.79 11.48 16.81
N TYR A 85 15.52 12.38 17.46
CA TYR A 85 16.45 12.13 18.57
C TYR A 85 16.01 12.85 19.84
N PRO A 86 16.43 12.39 21.04
CA PRO A 86 17.38 11.30 21.27
C PRO A 86 16.82 9.88 21.16
N ASP A 87 15.51 9.65 21.26
CA ASP A 87 15.00 8.30 21.51
C ASP A 87 13.69 7.96 20.78
N GLY A 88 13.35 8.72 19.74
CA GLY A 88 12.14 8.42 18.95
C GLY A 88 10.84 8.59 19.72
N SER A 89 10.84 9.21 20.91
CA SER A 89 9.65 9.34 21.75
C SER A 89 8.58 10.26 21.15
N ALA A 90 7.34 10.12 21.64
CA ALA A 90 6.24 11.00 21.23
C ALA A 90 6.58 12.49 21.49
N GLU A 91 7.28 12.79 22.59
CA GLU A 91 7.77 14.14 22.88
C GLU A 91 8.77 14.63 21.83
N ASN A 92 9.68 13.77 21.35
CA ASN A 92 10.60 14.16 20.27
C ASN A 92 9.86 14.44 18.95
N TYR A 93 8.86 13.62 18.62
CA TYR A 93 8.01 13.89 17.47
C TYR A 93 7.25 15.20 17.60
N ASP A 94 6.64 15.47 18.76
CA ASP A 94 5.82 16.67 18.99
C ASP A 94 6.65 17.95 19.07
N GLU A 95 7.81 17.91 19.73
CA GLU A 95 8.61 19.11 20.02
C GLU A 95 9.71 19.40 18.99
N CYS A 96 10.14 18.40 18.22
CA CYS A 96 11.37 18.50 17.41
C CYS A 96 11.12 18.13 15.94
N TYR A 97 10.40 17.04 15.66
CA TYR A 97 10.11 16.66 14.26
C TYR A 97 8.93 17.43 13.66
N GLU A 98 7.79 17.48 14.37
CA GLU A 98 6.54 18.10 13.89
C GLU A 98 6.73 19.58 13.50
N PRO A 99 7.45 20.41 14.29
CA PRO A 99 7.62 21.83 13.95
C PRO A 99 8.42 22.08 12.67
N THR A 100 9.31 21.16 12.28
CA THR A 100 10.20 21.31 11.12
C THR A 100 9.78 20.37 9.98
N TRP A 101 10.11 19.09 10.07
CA TRP A 101 9.84 18.08 9.04
C TRP A 101 8.40 17.58 9.00
N GLY A 102 7.61 17.78 10.07
CA GLY A 102 6.19 17.42 10.12
C GLY A 102 5.34 18.05 9.03
N GLN A 103 5.76 19.21 8.49
CA GLN A 103 5.10 19.84 7.35
C GLN A 103 5.07 18.95 6.08
N PHE A 104 5.91 17.92 5.97
CA PHE A 104 5.93 16.98 4.85
C PHE A 104 5.15 15.69 5.09
N LYS A 105 4.61 15.50 6.29
CA LYS A 105 4.01 14.23 6.75
C LYS A 105 3.01 13.62 5.77
N GLU A 106 2.18 14.42 5.10
CA GLU A 106 1.20 13.94 4.13
C GLU A 106 1.83 13.27 2.89
N ARG A 107 3.03 13.69 2.51
CA ARG A 107 3.79 13.17 1.36
C ARG A 107 4.98 12.29 1.78
N THR A 108 5.10 11.97 3.07
CA THR A 108 6.15 11.12 3.61
C THR A 108 5.82 9.63 3.47
N ARG A 109 6.83 8.84 3.13
CA ARG A 109 6.86 7.38 3.16
C ARG A 109 8.03 6.98 4.07
N PRO A 110 7.75 6.77 5.37
CA PRO A 110 8.79 6.66 6.37
C PRO A 110 9.31 5.22 6.52
N ALA A 111 10.55 5.09 6.96
CA ALA A 111 11.12 3.88 7.54
C ALA A 111 11.58 4.19 8.97
N PRO A 112 11.51 3.21 9.90
CA PRO A 112 12.09 3.36 11.22
C PRO A 112 13.59 3.04 11.22
N GLY A 113 14.36 3.78 12.01
CA GLY A 113 15.76 3.50 12.35
C GLY A 113 15.86 2.96 13.78
N ASN A 114 17.07 2.89 14.32
CA ASN A 114 17.28 2.34 15.65
C ASN A 114 16.78 3.27 16.74
N HIS A 115 16.79 4.59 16.54
CA HIS A 115 16.30 5.52 17.53
C HIS A 115 14.79 5.40 17.76
N GLU A 116 14.01 5.01 16.75
CA GLU A 116 12.59 4.71 16.95
C GLU A 116 12.36 3.54 17.91
N TYR A 117 13.24 2.52 17.89
CA TYR A 117 13.17 1.34 18.74
C TYR A 117 13.72 1.55 20.15
N GLU A 118 14.17 2.76 20.50
CA GLU A 118 14.40 3.13 21.91
C GLU A 118 13.08 3.31 22.67
N THR A 119 11.96 3.47 21.95
CA THR A 119 10.61 3.28 22.48
C THR A 119 10.12 1.83 22.30
N GLU A 120 9.22 1.39 23.19
CA GLU A 120 8.63 0.06 23.10
C GLU A 120 7.97 -0.14 21.72
N GLU A 121 8.51 -1.11 20.97
CA GLU A 121 8.05 -1.53 19.64
C GLU A 121 7.95 -0.40 18.61
N ALA A 122 8.72 0.69 18.77
CA ALA A 122 8.60 1.90 17.94
C ALA A 122 7.19 2.51 17.93
N SER A 123 6.44 2.34 19.03
CA SER A 123 5.04 2.77 19.14
C SER A 123 4.82 4.24 18.76
N ALA A 124 5.70 5.15 19.21
CA ALA A 124 5.60 6.57 18.89
C ALA A 124 5.75 6.86 17.38
N TYR A 125 6.62 6.14 16.68
CA TYR A 125 6.77 6.23 15.22
C TYR A 125 5.50 5.82 14.49
N PHE A 126 4.90 4.69 14.89
CA PHE A 126 3.66 4.20 14.29
C PHE A 126 2.47 5.10 14.61
N ASP A 127 2.38 5.62 15.82
CA ASP A 127 1.34 6.57 16.21
C ASP A 127 1.47 7.88 15.44
N TYR A 128 2.70 8.39 15.28
CA TYR A 128 2.94 9.64 14.57
C TYR A 128 2.63 9.49 13.07
N PHE A 129 3.23 8.54 12.36
CA PHE A 129 3.07 8.41 10.90
C PHE A 129 1.80 7.66 10.47
N GLY A 130 1.18 6.91 11.39
CA GLY A 130 -0.04 6.14 11.15
C GLY A 130 0.08 5.23 9.93
N LYS A 131 -0.91 5.27 9.05
CA LYS A 131 -0.97 4.41 7.86
C LYS A 131 0.22 4.54 6.91
N ALA A 132 0.95 5.67 6.93
CA ALA A 132 2.11 5.85 6.08
C ALA A 132 3.26 4.91 6.47
N ALA A 133 3.37 4.54 7.75
CA ALA A 133 4.38 3.61 8.27
C ALA A 133 4.05 2.12 8.03
N GLY A 134 2.95 1.83 7.33
CA GLY A 134 2.51 0.47 7.06
C GLY A 134 1.83 -0.20 8.24
N ASP A 135 1.96 -1.52 8.31
CA ASP A 135 1.40 -2.35 9.38
C ASP A 135 2.33 -2.31 10.61
N PRO A 136 1.88 -1.82 11.78
CA PRO A 136 2.73 -1.70 12.97
C PRO A 136 3.25 -3.06 13.47
N ASP A 137 2.55 -4.16 13.19
CA ASP A 137 3.01 -5.51 13.55
C ASP A 137 4.19 -5.98 12.66
N LYS A 138 4.56 -5.21 11.62
CA LYS A 138 5.61 -5.53 10.64
C LYS A 138 6.70 -4.48 10.57
N GLY A 139 6.32 -3.21 10.44
CA GLY A 139 7.24 -2.08 10.25
C GLY A 139 7.94 -2.02 8.89
N TYR A 140 7.48 -2.82 7.91
CA TYR A 140 7.96 -2.81 6.52
C TYR A 140 6.78 -2.90 5.55
N TYR A 141 6.92 -2.28 4.38
CA TYR A 141 5.85 -2.20 3.38
C TYR A 141 6.43 -1.89 1.99
N SER A 142 5.59 -1.97 0.96
CA SER A 142 5.94 -1.58 -0.41
C SER A 142 4.82 -0.76 -1.05
N TYR A 143 5.15 0.00 -2.08
CA TYR A 143 4.20 0.79 -2.86
C TYR A 143 4.77 1.12 -4.24
N ASP A 144 3.88 1.43 -5.18
CA ASP A 144 4.27 1.82 -6.53
C ASP A 144 4.25 3.34 -6.67
N LEU A 145 5.25 3.89 -7.35
CA LEU A 145 5.41 5.32 -7.61
C LEU A 145 5.86 5.54 -9.05
N GLY A 146 4.90 5.80 -9.94
CA GLY A 146 5.18 5.79 -11.38
C GLY A 146 5.61 4.38 -11.82
N GLY A 147 6.70 4.27 -12.57
CA GLY A 147 7.29 2.97 -12.96
C GLY A 147 8.30 2.39 -11.96
N TRP A 148 8.20 2.79 -10.68
CA TRP A 148 9.05 2.29 -9.60
C TRP A 148 8.23 1.49 -8.60
N HIS A 149 8.71 0.29 -8.29
CA HIS A 149 8.33 -0.42 -7.07
C HIS A 149 9.25 0.01 -5.93
N VAL A 150 8.71 0.63 -4.89
CA VAL A 150 9.47 1.10 -3.73
C VAL A 150 9.17 0.22 -2.52
N VAL A 151 10.22 -0.24 -1.86
CA VAL A 151 10.17 -1.11 -0.69
C VAL A 151 10.78 -0.37 0.50
N ALA A 152 10.02 -0.20 1.57
CA ALA A 152 10.53 0.30 2.85
C ALA A 152 10.79 -0.91 3.76
N LEU A 153 12.07 -1.21 3.97
CA LEU A 153 12.52 -2.31 4.84
C LEU A 153 12.72 -1.81 6.28
N ASN A 154 12.58 -2.74 7.23
CA ASN A 154 12.90 -2.49 8.62
C ASN A 154 14.22 -3.16 8.98
N SER A 155 15.24 -2.33 9.22
CA SER A 155 16.62 -2.75 9.46
C SER A 155 16.93 -3.05 10.94
N ASN A 156 15.97 -2.89 11.84
CA ASN A 156 16.12 -3.05 13.30
C ASN A 156 16.09 -4.52 13.73
N CYS A 157 16.98 -5.30 13.11
CA CYS A 157 17.04 -6.74 13.27
C CYS A 157 17.40 -7.12 14.72
N GLY A 158 16.52 -7.85 15.40
CA GLY A 158 16.72 -8.25 16.79
C GLY A 158 15.94 -7.40 17.80
N GLU A 159 15.30 -6.32 17.36
CA GLU A 159 14.33 -5.58 18.19
C GLU A 159 13.02 -6.37 18.28
N GLY A 160 12.62 -6.71 19.51
CA GLY A 160 11.47 -7.60 19.75
C GLY A 160 11.56 -8.91 18.95
N GLU A 161 10.53 -9.17 18.14
CA GLU A 161 10.45 -10.35 17.27
C GLU A 161 10.94 -10.08 15.82
N LEU A 162 11.46 -8.88 15.53
CA LEU A 162 11.89 -8.50 14.18
C LEU A 162 13.16 -9.23 13.77
N ARG A 163 13.10 -9.84 12.58
CA ARG A 163 14.20 -10.58 11.96
C ARG A 163 14.32 -10.16 10.50
N CYS A 164 15.54 -9.93 10.02
CA CYS A 164 15.78 -9.47 8.64
C CYS A 164 16.48 -10.50 7.74
N GLY A 165 16.77 -11.70 8.25
CA GLY A 165 17.43 -12.73 7.45
C GLY A 165 16.52 -13.28 6.33
N PRO A 166 17.06 -13.95 5.29
CA PRO A 166 16.27 -14.45 4.16
C PRO A 166 15.12 -15.41 4.52
N GLY A 167 15.20 -16.09 5.67
CA GLY A 167 14.13 -16.97 6.18
C GLY A 167 13.11 -16.29 7.10
N SER A 168 13.34 -15.03 7.47
CA SER A 168 12.45 -14.28 8.36
C SER A 168 11.10 -13.98 7.69
N PRO A 169 10.08 -13.56 8.47
CA PRO A 169 8.85 -13.03 7.89
C PRO A 169 9.13 -11.92 6.86
N GLN A 170 9.99 -10.95 7.19
CA GLN A 170 10.37 -9.86 6.29
C GLN A 170 11.12 -10.36 5.05
N GLY A 171 12.10 -11.26 5.20
CA GLY A 171 12.88 -11.77 4.07
C GLY A 171 12.07 -12.63 3.10
N ARG A 172 11.12 -13.42 3.62
CA ARG A 172 10.17 -14.18 2.79
C ARG A 172 9.17 -13.26 2.09
N TRP A 173 8.62 -12.29 2.83
CA TRP A 173 7.74 -11.26 2.26
C TRP A 173 8.44 -10.50 1.14
N LEU A 174 9.66 -10.00 1.35
CA LEU A 174 10.42 -9.26 0.35
C LEU A 174 10.62 -10.08 -0.93
N LYS A 175 10.94 -11.37 -0.78
CA LYS A 175 11.08 -12.26 -1.94
C LYS A 175 9.76 -12.41 -2.72
N GLU A 176 8.64 -12.53 -2.01
CA GLU A 176 7.31 -12.66 -2.62
C GLU A 176 6.86 -11.34 -3.26
N ASP A 177 7.10 -10.22 -2.60
CA ASP A 177 6.80 -8.86 -3.05
C ASP A 177 7.58 -8.50 -4.32
N LEU A 178 8.90 -8.75 -4.34
CA LEU A 178 9.71 -8.55 -5.54
C LEU A 178 9.28 -9.45 -6.71
N ALA A 179 8.84 -10.68 -6.44
CA ALA A 179 8.35 -11.57 -7.49
C ALA A 179 6.96 -11.18 -8.01
N ALA A 180 6.15 -10.48 -7.21
CA ALA A 180 4.83 -10.00 -7.60
C ALA A 180 4.86 -8.68 -8.37
N ASN A 181 6.01 -7.98 -8.36
CA ASN A 181 6.23 -6.69 -9.00
C ASN A 181 7.42 -6.74 -9.99
N ASP A 182 7.66 -7.91 -10.60
CA ASP A 182 8.76 -8.12 -11.55
C ASP A 182 8.51 -7.48 -12.94
N GLU A 183 7.28 -7.06 -13.20
CA GLU A 183 6.89 -6.28 -14.38
C GLU A 183 7.22 -4.78 -14.24
N GLU A 184 7.54 -4.31 -13.03
CA GLU A 184 7.93 -2.91 -12.80
C GLU A 184 9.31 -2.62 -13.40
N ALA A 185 9.45 -1.46 -14.04
CA ALA A 185 10.66 -1.13 -14.78
C ALA A 185 11.87 -0.94 -13.85
N CYS A 186 11.64 -0.51 -12.61
CA CYS A 186 12.67 -0.20 -11.63
C CYS A 186 12.22 -0.56 -10.20
N THR A 187 13.17 -0.96 -9.35
CA THR A 187 12.94 -1.19 -7.91
C THR A 187 13.85 -0.30 -7.08
N LEU A 188 13.30 0.30 -6.02
CA LEU A 188 14.04 0.99 -4.95
C LEU A 188 13.75 0.27 -3.64
N ALA A 189 14.77 -0.01 -2.84
CA ALA A 189 14.64 -0.61 -1.50
C ALA A 189 15.65 0.04 -0.55
#